data_AF-A0A1H7G3P6-F1
#
_entry.id   AF-A0A1H7G3P6-F1
#
_cell.length_a   1.000
_cell.length_b   1.000
_cell.length_c   1.000
_cell.angle_alpha   90.00
_cell.angle_beta   90.00
_cell.angle_gamma   90.00
#
_symmetry.space_group_name_H-M   'P 1'
#
loop_
_entity.id
_entity.type
_entity.pdbx_description
1 polymer ?
#
loop_
_entity_poly.entity_id
_entity_poly.type
_entity_poly.pdbx_seq_one_letter_code
_entity_poly.pdbx_strand_id
1 'polypeptide(L)'
;MMRLASFIFYKIMGWKMIGDFSSETIKKCVVIAVPHTSWHDFYLGLLIRKINGVKISFMGKKELFRWPFGWYFRKVGGIALDRTPGQNKVEAIAKEFEKRDELRLTLAPEGTRKKVSTWKTGFYYIAVAAEVPIIMVAFDFGKKQIVISDPFYPTNDLDKDLQFMYTFFKGVKGKIPAYSFEPESEV
;
A
#
# COMPACT_ATOMS: atom_id res chain seq x y z
N MET A 1 21.54 10.41 -2.54
CA MET A 1 20.31 9.95 -3.24
C MET A 1 19.00 10.26 -2.48
N MET A 2 18.91 10.06 -1.16
CA MET A 2 17.73 10.46 -0.37
C MET A 2 17.48 11.98 -0.40
N ARG A 3 18.55 12.80 -0.35
CA ARG A 3 18.46 14.27 -0.48
C ARG A 3 17.84 14.72 -1.80
N LEU A 4 18.15 14.04 -2.90
CA LEU A 4 17.57 14.35 -4.22
C LEU A 4 16.08 13.98 -4.27
N ALA A 5 15.69 12.79 -3.80
CA ALA A 5 14.29 12.40 -3.73
C ALA A 5 13.47 13.36 -2.85
N SER A 6 14.03 13.74 -1.70
CA SER A 6 13.42 14.72 -0.78
C SER A 6 13.28 16.09 -1.45
N PHE A 7 14.32 16.57 -2.14
CA PHE A 7 14.27 17.84 -2.86
C PHE A 7 13.20 17.84 -3.96
N ILE A 8 13.14 16.80 -4.78
CA ILE A 8 12.13 16.66 -5.82
C ILE A 8 10.72 16.65 -5.20
N PHE A 9 10.50 15.83 -4.18
CA PHE A 9 9.20 15.67 -3.54
C PHE A 9 8.71 16.97 -2.85
N TYR A 10 9.54 17.55 -1.97
CA TYR A 10 9.15 18.70 -1.16
C TYR A 10 9.25 20.03 -1.91
N LYS A 11 10.27 20.24 -2.74
CA LYS A 11 10.56 21.55 -3.36
C LYS A 11 10.06 21.66 -4.79
N ILE A 12 10.32 20.68 -5.64
CA ILE A 12 9.91 20.74 -7.05
C ILE A 12 8.41 20.44 -7.18
N MET A 13 7.97 19.34 -6.57
CA MET A 13 6.58 18.90 -6.70
C MET A 13 5.66 19.57 -5.67
N GLY A 14 6.20 20.12 -4.59
CA GLY A 14 5.47 20.82 -3.54
C GLY A 14 4.58 19.89 -2.70
N TRP A 15 4.99 18.64 -2.51
CA TRP A 15 4.25 17.69 -1.67
C TRP A 15 4.69 17.76 -0.21
N LYS A 16 3.80 17.35 0.68
CA LYS A 16 4.09 17.15 2.11
C LYS A 16 3.99 15.67 2.46
N MET A 17 4.72 15.26 3.49
CA MET A 17 4.62 13.93 4.08
C MET A 17 4.28 14.09 5.55
N ILE A 18 3.30 13.34 6.02
CA ILE A 18 2.83 13.33 7.40
C ILE A 18 2.93 11.88 7.88
N GLY A 19 3.67 11.64 8.95
CA GLY A 19 3.99 10.30 9.45
C GLY A 19 5.14 9.63 8.70
N ASP A 20 5.48 8.41 9.13
CA ASP A 20 6.51 7.55 8.55
C ASP A 20 6.09 6.06 8.63
N PHE A 21 6.94 5.15 8.19
CA PHE A 21 6.67 3.70 8.19
C PHE A 21 7.09 2.98 9.49
N SER A 22 7.41 3.74 10.54
CA SER A 22 7.96 3.25 11.82
C SER A 22 9.08 2.23 11.59
N SER A 23 9.98 2.53 10.66
CA SER A 23 10.83 1.52 10.03
C SER A 23 11.83 0.84 10.95
N GLU A 24 12.14 1.47 12.07
CA GLU A 24 13.02 0.94 13.11
C GLU A 24 12.33 -0.16 13.93
N THR A 25 11.01 -0.07 14.10
CA THR A 25 10.23 -1.01 14.92
C THR A 25 9.42 -2.00 14.07
N ILE A 26 8.96 -1.58 12.87
CA ILE A 26 8.08 -2.37 12.01
C ILE A 26 8.83 -2.83 10.76
N LYS A 27 9.32 -4.07 10.78
CA LYS A 27 9.99 -4.72 9.64
C LYS A 27 9.04 -5.52 8.74
N LYS A 28 7.89 -5.92 9.28
CA LYS A 28 6.87 -6.69 8.57
C LYS A 28 5.52 -6.00 8.72
N CYS A 29 4.88 -5.66 7.60
CA CYS A 29 3.54 -5.08 7.60
C CYS A 29 2.87 -5.23 6.24
N VAL A 30 1.54 -5.16 6.25
CA VAL A 30 0.76 -4.85 5.06
C VAL A 30 0.66 -3.34 4.93
N VAL A 31 0.87 -2.79 3.75
CA VAL A 31 0.71 -1.37 3.46
C VAL A 31 -0.49 -1.22 2.53
N ILE A 32 -1.51 -0.46 2.92
CA ILE A 32 -2.61 -0.15 2.02
C ILE A 32 -2.48 1.27 1.46
N ALA A 33 -2.58 1.40 0.14
CA ALA A 33 -2.47 2.66 -0.58
C ALA A 33 -3.82 3.04 -1.19
N VAL A 34 -4.40 4.16 -0.74
CA VAL A 34 -5.70 4.66 -1.19
C VAL A 34 -5.67 6.19 -1.28
N PRO A 35 -6.36 6.83 -2.22
CA PRO A 35 -7.05 6.23 -3.35
C PRO A 35 -6.08 5.95 -4.50
N HIS A 36 -6.15 4.74 -5.05
CA HIS A 36 -5.33 4.30 -6.17
C HIS A 36 -6.01 4.67 -7.48
N THR A 37 -5.95 5.94 -7.88
CA THR A 37 -6.68 6.43 -9.07
C THR A 37 -5.80 6.59 -10.30
N SER A 38 -4.47 6.50 -10.17
CA SER A 38 -3.57 6.77 -11.28
C SER A 38 -2.21 6.07 -11.15
N TRP A 39 -1.44 6.05 -12.23
CA TRP A 39 -0.05 5.59 -12.18
C TRP A 39 0.86 6.58 -11.42
N HIS A 40 0.39 7.81 -11.20
CA HIS A 40 1.13 8.82 -10.44
C HIS A 40 1.43 8.36 -9.00
N ASP A 41 0.52 7.56 -8.42
CA ASP A 41 0.64 6.96 -7.09
C ASP A 41 1.91 6.08 -6.99
N PHE A 42 2.31 5.44 -8.09
CA PHE A 42 3.46 4.53 -8.12
C PHE A 42 4.79 5.27 -7.91
N TYR A 43 5.08 6.31 -8.70
CA TYR A 43 6.35 7.02 -8.54
C TYR A 43 6.38 7.83 -7.25
N LEU A 44 5.21 8.32 -6.77
CA LEU A 44 5.11 8.92 -5.43
C LEU A 44 5.46 7.89 -4.36
N GLY A 45 4.96 6.65 -4.47
CA GLY A 45 5.34 5.51 -3.65
C GLY A 45 6.85 5.25 -3.65
N LEU A 46 7.51 5.30 -4.82
CA LEU A 46 8.97 5.15 -4.92
C LEU A 46 9.73 6.28 -4.22
N LEU A 47 9.25 7.52 -4.33
CA LEU A 47 9.83 8.68 -3.66
C LEU A 47 9.71 8.56 -2.15
N ILE A 48 8.51 8.30 -1.62
CA ILE A 48 8.32 8.21 -0.16
C ILE A 48 9.09 7.04 0.44
N ARG A 49 9.16 5.91 -0.27
CA ARG A 49 9.98 4.76 0.11
C ARG A 49 11.44 5.16 0.24
N LYS A 50 11.96 5.92 -0.73
CA LYS A 50 13.35 6.40 -0.72
C LYS A 50 13.59 7.43 0.38
N ILE A 51 12.65 8.34 0.63
CA ILE A 51 12.76 9.37 1.67
C ILE A 51 12.78 8.73 3.06
N ASN A 52 11.93 7.72 3.30
CA ASN A 52 11.87 6.99 4.57
C ASN A 52 12.96 5.90 4.70
N GLY A 53 13.79 5.69 3.68
CA GLY A 53 14.83 4.67 3.71
C GLY A 53 14.32 3.22 3.79
N VAL A 54 13.02 2.98 3.56
CA VAL A 54 12.42 1.65 3.68
C VAL A 54 12.44 0.89 2.36
N LYS A 55 12.36 -0.44 2.44
CA LYS A 55 11.97 -1.27 1.30
C LYS A 55 10.50 -1.64 1.44
N ILE A 56 9.75 -1.36 0.37
CA ILE A 56 8.34 -1.70 0.23
C ILE A 56 8.22 -2.52 -1.05
N SER A 57 7.62 -3.68 -0.90
CA SER A 57 7.42 -4.72 -1.91
C SER A 57 6.00 -4.66 -2.45
N PHE A 58 5.77 -5.24 -3.63
CA PHE A 58 4.44 -5.31 -4.26
C PHE A 58 4.25 -6.66 -4.94
N MET A 59 3.00 -7.07 -5.13
CA MET A 59 2.69 -8.33 -5.83
C MET A 59 2.45 -8.09 -7.31
N GLY A 60 3.25 -8.75 -8.14
CA GLY A 60 3.10 -8.74 -9.59
C GLY A 60 2.58 -10.07 -10.12
N LYS A 61 2.02 -10.04 -11.34
CA LYS A 61 1.72 -11.25 -12.11
C LYS A 61 3.03 -12.02 -12.35
N LYS A 62 3.01 -13.36 -12.20
CA LYS A 62 4.20 -14.22 -12.36
C LYS A 62 4.95 -13.99 -13.69
N GLU A 63 4.24 -13.61 -14.74
CA GLU A 63 4.76 -13.31 -16.08
C GLU A 63 5.67 -12.08 -16.11
N LEU A 64 5.46 -11.09 -15.23
CA LEU A 64 6.36 -9.95 -15.07
C LEU A 64 7.76 -10.37 -14.58
N PHE A 65 7.85 -11.56 -13.98
CA PHE A 65 9.07 -12.09 -13.39
C PHE A 65 9.85 -13.02 -14.32
N ARG A 66 9.39 -13.19 -15.57
CA ARG A 66 10.09 -13.92 -16.63
C ARG A 66 11.11 -13.01 -17.33
N TRP A 67 12.07 -13.62 -18.02
CA TRP A 67 13.03 -12.89 -18.85
C TRP A 67 12.28 -12.09 -19.94
N PRO A 68 12.72 -10.85 -20.30
CA PRO A 68 13.94 -10.17 -19.86
C PRO A 68 13.79 -9.29 -18.62
N PHE A 69 12.57 -8.98 -18.17
CA PHE A 69 12.35 -7.97 -17.12
C PHE A 69 12.32 -8.50 -15.69
N GLY A 70 12.33 -9.83 -15.50
CA GLY A 70 12.13 -10.42 -14.19
C GLY A 70 13.18 -10.06 -13.15
N TRP A 71 14.43 -9.83 -13.56
CA TRP A 71 15.48 -9.37 -12.64
C TRP A 71 15.18 -7.97 -12.09
N TYR A 72 14.65 -7.07 -12.93
CA TYR A 72 14.32 -5.70 -12.55
C TYR A 72 13.19 -5.71 -11.52
N PHE A 73 12.10 -6.44 -11.80
CA PHE A 73 10.96 -6.53 -10.89
C PHE A 73 11.35 -7.12 -9.53
N ARG A 74 12.18 -8.19 -9.49
CA ARG A 74 12.71 -8.71 -8.22
C ARG A 74 13.56 -7.67 -7.48
N LYS A 75 14.43 -6.94 -8.19
CA LYS A 75 15.32 -5.92 -7.61
C LYS A 75 14.53 -4.77 -6.98
N VAL A 76 13.43 -4.35 -7.58
CA VAL A 76 12.60 -3.23 -7.06
C VAL A 76 11.59 -3.64 -5.99
N GLY A 77 11.56 -4.92 -5.57
CA GLY A 77 10.69 -5.43 -4.51
C GLY A 77 9.45 -6.17 -4.99
N GLY A 78 9.39 -6.55 -6.26
CA GLY A 78 8.30 -7.38 -6.78
C GLY A 78 8.36 -8.81 -6.24
N ILE A 79 7.22 -9.29 -5.75
CA ILE A 79 6.99 -10.69 -5.36
C ILE A 79 6.06 -11.31 -6.40
N ALA A 80 6.49 -12.44 -6.98
CA ALA A 80 5.69 -13.17 -7.95
C ALA A 80 4.57 -13.90 -7.23
N LEU A 81 3.32 -13.53 -7.53
CA LEU A 81 2.15 -14.26 -7.03
C LEU A 81 1.61 -15.16 -8.13
N ASP A 82 1.43 -16.43 -7.81
CA ASP A 82 0.65 -17.32 -8.66
C ASP A 82 -0.83 -16.97 -8.50
N ARG A 83 -1.45 -16.54 -9.59
CA ARG A 83 -2.85 -16.08 -9.60
C ARG A 83 -3.81 -17.14 -10.12
N THR A 84 -3.34 -18.38 -10.27
CA THR A 84 -4.15 -19.51 -10.73
C THR A 84 -5.41 -19.65 -9.87
N PRO A 85 -6.61 -19.74 -10.47
CA PRO A 85 -7.87 -19.93 -9.73
C PRO A 85 -7.79 -21.15 -8.81
N GLY A 86 -8.37 -21.06 -7.60
CA GLY A 86 -8.42 -22.17 -6.64
C GLY A 86 -7.29 -22.20 -5.60
N GLN A 87 -6.21 -21.40 -5.76
CA GLN A 87 -5.23 -21.24 -4.68
C GLN A 87 -5.68 -20.22 -3.62
N ASN A 88 -5.49 -20.56 -2.34
CA ASN A 88 -5.68 -19.62 -1.24
C ASN A 88 -4.56 -18.57 -1.26
N LYS A 89 -4.85 -17.44 -1.92
CA LYS A 89 -3.89 -16.33 -2.06
C LYS A 89 -3.52 -15.73 -0.71
N VAL A 90 -4.43 -15.70 0.25
CA VAL A 90 -4.15 -15.14 1.58
C VAL A 90 -3.04 -15.94 2.26
N GLU A 91 -3.20 -17.26 2.34
CA GLU A 91 -2.21 -18.16 2.93
C GLU A 91 -0.86 -18.13 2.19
N ALA A 92 -0.89 -18.11 0.85
CA ALA A 92 0.33 -18.06 0.06
C ALA A 92 1.15 -16.79 0.36
N ILE A 93 0.46 -15.66 0.60
CA ILE A 93 1.09 -14.39 0.92
C ILE A 93 1.54 -14.36 2.38
N ALA A 94 0.72 -14.86 3.31
CA ALA A 94 1.09 -14.97 4.72
C ALA A 94 2.39 -15.78 4.89
N LYS A 95 2.54 -16.89 4.16
CA LYS A 95 3.78 -17.68 4.13
C LYS A 95 5.00 -16.91 3.61
N GLU A 96 4.83 -15.86 2.80
CA GLU A 96 5.96 -15.01 2.39
C GLU A 96 6.44 -14.08 3.52
N PHE A 97 5.58 -13.73 4.48
CA PHE A 97 5.98 -13.00 5.68
C PHE A 97 6.80 -13.86 6.64
N GLU A 98 6.51 -15.16 6.75
CA GLU A 98 7.29 -16.10 7.55
C GLU A 98 8.72 -16.26 7.03
N LYS A 99 8.89 -16.38 5.71
CA LYS A 99 10.18 -16.65 5.05
C LYS A 99 11.18 -15.50 5.03
N ARG A 100 10.79 -14.30 5.48
CA ARG A 100 11.57 -13.07 5.29
C ARG A 100 11.70 -12.34 6.61
N ASP A 101 12.88 -11.84 6.93
CA ASP A 101 13.07 -10.99 8.12
C ASP A 101 12.42 -9.60 7.97
N GLU A 102 12.32 -9.13 6.72
CA GLU A 102 11.72 -7.84 6.37
C GLU A 102 10.80 -7.98 5.15
N LEU A 103 9.54 -7.59 5.33
CA LEU A 103 8.55 -7.54 4.26
C LEU A 103 7.48 -6.49 4.56
N ARG A 104 7.54 -5.35 3.87
CA ARG A 104 6.43 -4.38 3.83
C ARG A 104 5.72 -4.53 2.50
N LEU A 105 4.52 -5.09 2.50
CA LEU A 105 3.82 -5.47 1.28
C LEU A 105 2.70 -4.48 0.94
N THR A 106 2.84 -3.73 -0.16
CA THR A 106 1.80 -2.80 -0.60
C THR A 106 0.71 -3.47 -1.42
N LEU A 107 -0.53 -3.14 -1.09
CA LEU A 107 -1.74 -3.53 -1.79
C LEU A 107 -2.66 -2.30 -1.96
N ALA A 108 -3.44 -2.27 -3.02
CA ALA A 108 -4.54 -1.33 -3.18
C ALA A 108 -5.86 -2.07 -2.87
N PRO A 109 -6.54 -1.76 -1.76
CA PRO A 109 -7.83 -2.39 -1.40
C PRO A 109 -8.88 -2.28 -2.50
N GLU A 110 -8.87 -1.19 -3.25
CA GLU A 110 -9.78 -0.95 -4.39
C GLU A 110 -9.58 -1.96 -5.53
N GLY A 111 -8.37 -2.53 -5.67
CA GLY A 111 -8.06 -3.55 -6.67
C GLY A 111 -8.12 -3.10 -8.14
N THR A 112 -8.45 -1.84 -8.40
CA THR A 112 -8.52 -1.19 -9.73
C THR A 112 -8.21 0.30 -9.58
N ARG A 113 -7.97 1.00 -10.70
CA ARG A 113 -7.82 2.46 -10.74
C ARG A 113 -9.12 3.22 -11.05
N LYS A 114 -10.25 2.50 -11.01
CA LYS A 114 -11.59 3.04 -11.23
C LYS A 114 -12.32 3.17 -9.89
N LYS A 115 -13.37 4.01 -9.86
CA LYS A 115 -14.22 4.14 -8.68
C LYS A 115 -14.75 2.77 -8.26
N VAL A 116 -14.70 2.52 -6.96
CA VAL A 116 -15.35 1.38 -6.31
C VAL A 116 -16.13 1.88 -5.10
N SER A 117 -17.21 1.20 -4.75
CA SER A 117 -17.97 1.45 -3.51
C SER A 117 -17.45 0.62 -2.33
N THR A 118 -16.85 -0.54 -2.60
CA THR A 118 -16.37 -1.46 -1.58
C THR A 118 -14.92 -1.88 -1.83
N TRP A 119 -14.19 -2.15 -0.75
CA TRP A 119 -12.84 -2.68 -0.82
C TRP A 119 -12.83 -4.20 -0.86
N LYS A 120 -11.78 -4.76 -1.47
CA LYS A 120 -11.45 -6.17 -1.29
C LYS A 120 -10.77 -6.36 0.05
N THR A 121 -11.17 -7.38 0.80
CA THR A 121 -10.70 -7.63 2.18
C THR A 121 -9.46 -8.52 2.25
N GLY A 122 -8.88 -8.93 1.12
CA GLY A 122 -7.71 -9.80 1.09
C GLY A 122 -6.50 -9.23 1.86
N PHE A 123 -6.29 -7.91 1.83
CA PHE A 123 -5.20 -7.27 2.59
C PHE A 123 -5.36 -7.48 4.11
N TYR A 124 -6.59 -7.45 4.60
CA TYR A 124 -6.93 -7.60 6.00
C TYR A 124 -6.65 -9.02 6.47
N TYR A 125 -7.17 -10.02 5.73
CA TYR A 125 -6.92 -11.41 6.05
C TYR A 125 -5.45 -11.81 5.92
N ILE A 126 -4.69 -11.19 5.00
CA ILE A 126 -3.23 -11.36 4.94
C ILE A 126 -2.59 -10.84 6.22
N ALA A 127 -2.97 -9.65 6.69
CA ALA A 127 -2.41 -9.05 7.90
C ALA A 127 -2.72 -9.90 9.15
N VAL A 128 -3.96 -10.36 9.27
CA VAL A 128 -4.40 -11.28 10.35
C VAL A 128 -3.62 -12.59 10.29
N ALA A 129 -3.59 -13.26 9.13
CA ALA A 129 -2.94 -14.56 9.00
C ALA A 129 -1.42 -14.52 9.15
N ALA A 130 -0.78 -13.38 8.84
CA ALA A 130 0.65 -13.19 9.03
C ALA A 130 1.01 -12.57 10.39
N GLU A 131 0.02 -12.22 11.22
CA GLU A 131 0.20 -11.54 12.50
C GLU A 131 1.02 -10.24 12.38
N VAL A 132 0.76 -9.45 11.33
CA VAL A 132 1.46 -8.19 11.06
C VAL A 132 0.50 -7.01 11.05
N PRO A 133 0.97 -5.80 11.43
CA PRO A 133 0.14 -4.61 11.36
C PRO A 133 -0.13 -4.17 9.91
N ILE A 134 -1.13 -3.32 9.76
CA ILE A 134 -1.50 -2.60 8.55
C ILE A 134 -1.05 -1.15 8.72
N ILE A 135 -0.32 -0.63 7.73
CA ILE A 135 0.01 0.80 7.62
C ILE A 135 -0.82 1.39 6.48
N MET A 136 -1.57 2.43 6.77
CA MET A 136 -2.42 3.12 5.81
C MET A 136 -1.66 4.29 5.18
N VAL A 137 -1.70 4.39 3.84
CA VAL A 137 -1.04 5.46 3.08
C VAL A 137 -2.07 6.17 2.22
N ALA A 138 -2.38 7.41 2.59
CA ALA A 138 -3.29 8.29 1.86
C ALA A 138 -2.54 9.14 0.84
N PHE A 139 -2.83 8.96 -0.45
CA PHE A 139 -2.33 9.85 -1.51
C PHE A 139 -3.34 10.98 -1.78
N ASP A 140 -3.26 12.05 -0.99
CA ASP A 140 -4.15 13.21 -1.12
C ASP A 140 -3.59 14.22 -2.13
N PHE A 141 -4.02 14.10 -3.39
CA PHE A 141 -3.70 15.05 -4.45
C PHE A 141 -4.41 16.39 -4.28
N GLY A 142 -5.54 16.43 -3.56
CA GLY A 142 -6.27 17.66 -3.28
C GLY A 142 -5.48 18.60 -2.37
N LYS A 143 -4.84 18.05 -1.34
CA LYS A 143 -3.96 18.79 -0.40
C LYS A 143 -2.47 18.71 -0.75
N LYS A 144 -2.11 17.93 -1.78
CA LYS A 144 -0.73 17.58 -2.16
C LYS A 144 0.07 17.06 -0.96
N GLN A 145 -0.49 16.08 -0.27
CA GLN A 145 0.15 15.44 0.87
C GLN A 145 0.04 13.92 0.79
N ILE A 146 1.01 13.26 1.39
CA ILE A 146 0.95 11.83 1.69
C ILE A 146 0.87 11.68 3.20
N VAL A 147 -0.18 11.01 3.67
CA VAL A 147 -0.37 10.72 5.09
C VAL A 147 -0.11 9.24 5.30
N ILE A 148 0.78 8.91 6.23
CA ILE A 148 1.12 7.56 6.63
C ILE A 148 0.64 7.40 8.07
N SER A 149 -0.19 6.39 8.33
CA SER A 149 -0.70 6.14 9.67
C SER A 149 0.34 5.49 10.57
N ASP A 150 0.12 5.56 11.87
CA ASP A 150 0.72 4.61 12.80
C ASP A 150 0.32 3.17 12.44
N PRO A 151 1.09 2.15 12.90
CA PRO A 151 0.76 0.75 12.67
C PRO A 151 -0.58 0.38 13.32
N PHE A 152 -1.53 -0.09 12.51
CA PHE A 152 -2.81 -0.59 12.97
C PHE A 152 -2.78 -2.11 13.09
N TYR A 153 -3.06 -2.65 14.27
CA TYR A 153 -3.12 -4.10 14.49
C TYR A 153 -4.57 -4.58 14.36
N PRO A 154 -4.88 -5.49 13.41
CA PRO A 154 -6.22 -6.03 13.26
C PRO A 154 -6.76 -6.61 14.57
N THR A 155 -8.01 -6.28 14.90
CA THR A 155 -8.70 -6.72 16.12
C THR A 155 -9.43 -8.05 15.94
N ASN A 156 -9.44 -8.59 14.71
CA ASN A 156 -10.28 -9.68 14.24
C ASN A 156 -11.78 -9.33 14.10
N ASP A 157 -12.17 -8.07 14.29
CA ASP A 157 -13.48 -7.54 13.94
C ASP A 157 -13.38 -6.75 12.63
N LEU A 158 -13.62 -7.45 11.51
CA LEU A 158 -13.42 -6.89 10.17
C LEU A 158 -14.21 -5.60 9.97
N ASP A 159 -15.47 -5.56 10.41
CA ASP A 159 -16.35 -4.42 10.13
C ASP A 159 -15.89 -3.19 10.93
N LYS A 160 -15.56 -3.35 12.22
CA LYS A 160 -15.00 -2.25 13.03
C LYS A 160 -13.67 -1.76 12.48
N ASP A 161 -12.79 -2.68 12.10
CA ASP A 161 -11.47 -2.33 11.59
C ASP A 161 -11.57 -1.60 10.24
N LEU A 162 -12.48 -2.04 9.36
CA LEU A 162 -12.76 -1.34 8.10
C LEU A 162 -13.33 0.05 8.35
N GLN A 163 -14.26 0.23 9.29
CA GLN A 163 -14.81 1.55 9.62
C GLN A 163 -13.73 2.52 10.14
N PHE A 164 -12.82 2.02 10.99
CA PHE A 164 -11.66 2.79 11.42
C PHE A 164 -10.78 3.21 10.22
N MET A 165 -10.46 2.27 9.34
CA MET A 165 -9.67 2.56 8.14
C MET A 165 -10.39 3.53 7.19
N TYR A 166 -11.69 3.39 7.00
CA TYR A 166 -12.50 4.30 6.18
C TYR A 166 -12.48 5.72 6.70
N THR A 167 -12.51 5.90 8.02
CA THR A 167 -12.38 7.21 8.67
C THR A 167 -11.03 7.86 8.32
N PHE A 168 -9.94 7.09 8.26
CA PHE A 168 -8.61 7.60 7.86
C PHE A 168 -8.58 8.14 6.42
N PHE A 169 -9.33 7.54 5.49
CA PHE A 169 -9.37 7.97 4.09
C PHE A 169 -10.50 8.94 3.75
N LYS A 170 -11.33 9.33 4.72
CA LYS A 170 -12.46 10.24 4.49
C LYS A 170 -11.99 11.58 3.91
N GLY A 171 -12.52 11.94 2.75
CA GLY A 171 -12.23 13.21 2.06
C GLY A 171 -10.89 13.25 1.32
N VAL A 172 -10.14 12.15 1.26
CA VAL A 172 -8.89 12.07 0.50
C VAL A 172 -9.20 12.04 -1.00
N LYS A 173 -8.59 12.95 -1.78
CA LYS A 173 -8.81 13.03 -3.22
C LYS A 173 -7.64 12.45 -4.00
N GLY A 174 -7.92 11.47 -4.86
CA GLY A 174 -6.95 10.91 -5.79
C GLY A 174 -6.60 11.85 -6.94
N LYS A 175 -5.60 11.46 -7.74
CA LYS A 175 -5.21 12.21 -8.95
C LYS A 175 -6.35 12.37 -9.93
N ILE A 176 -7.22 11.36 -10.03
CA ILE A 176 -8.50 11.46 -10.75
C ILE A 176 -9.60 11.53 -9.67
N PRO A 177 -10.08 12.75 -9.30
CA PRO A 177 -10.96 12.92 -8.16
C PRO A 177 -12.24 12.08 -8.23
N ALA A 178 -12.81 11.93 -9.44
CA ALA A 178 -14.02 11.13 -9.68
C ALA A 178 -13.87 9.63 -9.36
N TYR A 179 -12.63 9.13 -9.27
CA TYR A 179 -12.36 7.73 -8.91
C TYR A 179 -11.92 7.56 -7.46
N SER A 180 -11.85 8.64 -6.68
CA SER A 180 -11.45 8.54 -5.27
C SER A 180 -12.44 7.69 -4.50
N PHE A 181 -11.94 6.81 -3.63
CA PHE A 181 -12.78 6.09 -2.70
C PHE A 181 -13.47 7.07 -1.74
N GLU A 182 -14.78 6.90 -1.57
CA GLU A 182 -15.57 7.61 -0.59
C GLU A 182 -16.31 6.54 0.21
N PRO A 183 -15.98 6.36 1.50
CA PRO A 183 -16.74 5.44 2.32
C PRO A 183 -18.17 5.94 2.41
N GLU A 184 -19.14 5.02 2.30
CA GLU A 184 -20.53 5.33 2.54
C GLU A 184 -20.65 5.95 3.94
N SER A 185 -21.27 7.13 4.03
CA SER A 185 -21.61 7.71 5.32
C SER A 185 -22.56 6.74 6.01
N GLU A 186 -22.21 6.30 7.22
CA GLU A 186 -23.17 5.64 8.12
C GLU A 186 -24.47 6.46 8.12
N VAL A 187 -25.58 5.79 7.77
CA VAL A 187 -26.94 6.31 7.91
C VAL A 187 -27.35 6.20 9.37
#